data_AF-A0A7W8WJU2-F1
#
_entry.id   AF-A0A7W8WJU2-F1
#
_cell.length_a   1.000
_cell.length_b   1.000
_cell.length_c   1.000
_cell.angle_alpha   90.00
_cell.angle_beta   90.00
_cell.angle_gamma   90.00
#
_symmetry.space_group_name_H-M   'P 1'
#
loop_
_entity.id
_entity.type
_entity.pdbx_description
1 polymer ?
#
loop_
_entity_poly.entity_id
_entity_poly.type
_entity_poly.pdbx_seq_one_letter_code
_entity_poly.pdbx_strand_id
1 'polypeptide(L)'
;MLSLSPTSSSSAPELVGASRHPTRAPNRVSRAVQRALDFIDACFAEPISLSELAAVAQLSISRFAVRFSAEIGVSPQQYVRLVRVRHAQCLLRRGLPPSIVATEVGFFDQSHLCRHFKRVLGRTPGEWLSSNG
;
A
#
# COMPACT_ATOMS: atom_id res chain seq x y z
N MET A 1 -55.91 -44.52 4.98
CA MET A 1 -54.50 -44.32 4.59
C MET A 1 -54.46 -43.82 3.16
N LEU A 2 -54.23 -42.52 2.99
CA LEU A 2 -53.39 -41.87 1.98
C LEU A 2 -53.67 -40.37 2.13
N SER A 3 -52.70 -39.68 2.75
CA SER A 3 -52.61 -38.22 2.82
C SER A 3 -52.67 -37.63 1.41
N LEU A 4 -53.05 -36.35 1.33
CA LEU A 4 -52.20 -35.26 0.79
C LEU A 4 -53.00 -33.95 0.87
N SER A 5 -52.67 -33.11 1.85
CA SER A 5 -52.74 -31.65 1.71
C SER A 5 -51.54 -31.19 0.84
N PRO A 6 -51.28 -29.90 0.54
CA PRO A 6 -52.09 -28.66 0.61
C PRO A 6 -51.84 -27.74 -0.64
N THR A 7 -52.21 -26.46 -0.53
CA THR A 7 -51.50 -25.25 -1.04
C THR A 7 -52.00 -24.48 -2.27
N SER A 8 -52.35 -23.22 -1.96
CA SER A 8 -51.81 -21.98 -2.51
C SER A 8 -52.28 -21.48 -3.88
N SER A 9 -53.16 -20.49 -3.78
CA SER A 9 -53.28 -19.33 -4.66
C SER A 9 -51.92 -18.85 -5.17
N SER A 10 -51.71 -18.99 -6.48
CA SER A 10 -50.55 -18.49 -7.23
C SER A 10 -50.99 -17.22 -7.96
N SER A 11 -50.69 -16.06 -7.37
CA SER A 11 -50.75 -14.76 -8.04
C SER A 11 -49.33 -14.37 -8.46
N ALA A 12 -49.26 -13.79 -9.65
CA ALA A 12 -48.10 -13.52 -10.49
C ALA A 12 -46.88 -12.86 -9.81
N PRO A 13 -45.67 -13.02 -10.39
CA PRO A 13 -44.47 -12.32 -9.95
C PRO A 13 -44.48 -10.87 -10.44
N GLU A 14 -44.46 -9.91 -9.51
CA GLU A 14 -44.06 -8.54 -9.81
C GLU A 14 -42.56 -8.50 -10.12
N LEU A 15 -42.26 -8.27 -11.39
CA LEU A 15 -41.01 -7.67 -11.84
C LEU A 15 -40.99 -6.21 -11.39
N VAL A 16 -40.21 -5.83 -10.37
CA VAL A 16 -39.48 -4.55 -10.30
C VAL A 16 -38.53 -4.61 -9.10
N GLY A 17 -37.26 -4.29 -9.36
CA GLY A 17 -36.28 -4.05 -8.31
C GLY A 17 -34.94 -4.70 -8.59
N ALA A 18 -34.39 -4.47 -9.79
CA ALA A 18 -32.96 -4.63 -10.00
C ALA A 18 -32.24 -3.76 -8.97
N SER A 19 -31.82 -4.37 -7.87
CA SER A 19 -30.87 -3.82 -6.92
C SER A 19 -29.70 -3.32 -7.73
N ARG A 20 -29.65 -2.00 -7.92
CA ARG A 20 -28.51 -1.32 -8.53
C ARG A 20 -27.35 -1.56 -7.58
N HIS A 21 -26.56 -2.60 -7.85
CA HIS A 21 -25.24 -2.71 -7.27
C HIS A 21 -24.51 -1.41 -7.63
N PRO A 22 -24.12 -0.57 -6.65
CA PRO A 22 -23.24 0.53 -6.96
C PRO A 22 -21.98 -0.12 -7.52
N THR A 23 -21.71 0.11 -8.80
CA THR A 23 -20.46 -0.25 -9.45
C THR A 23 -19.36 0.39 -8.59
N ARG A 24 -18.68 -0.43 -7.79
CA ARG A 24 -17.66 0.04 -6.85
C ARG A 24 -16.59 0.75 -7.67
N ALA A 25 -16.62 2.08 -7.66
CA ALA A 25 -15.55 2.88 -8.21
C ALA A 25 -14.21 2.34 -7.67
N PRO A 26 -13.12 2.38 -8.46
CA PRO A 26 -11.80 1.98 -7.96
C PRO A 26 -11.60 2.64 -6.60
N ASN A 27 -11.13 1.87 -5.60
CA ASN A 27 -11.03 2.32 -4.22
C ASN A 27 -10.06 3.51 -4.15
N ARG A 28 -10.56 4.73 -4.38
CA ARG A 28 -9.76 5.94 -4.46
C ARG A 28 -9.37 6.30 -3.05
N VAL A 29 -8.07 6.37 -2.80
CA VAL A 29 -7.54 6.95 -1.57
C VAL A 29 -8.06 8.38 -1.42
N SER A 30 -8.23 8.82 -0.19
CA SER A 30 -8.66 10.18 0.12
C SER A 30 -7.63 11.20 -0.37
N ARG A 31 -8.08 12.42 -0.68
CA ARG A 31 -7.15 13.52 -1.06
C ARG A 31 -6.09 13.80 0.00
N ALA A 32 -6.40 13.57 1.29
CA ALA A 32 -5.44 13.72 2.38
C ALA A 32 -4.31 12.68 2.27
N VAL A 33 -4.66 11.41 2.06
CA VAL A 33 -3.69 10.33 1.88
C VAL A 33 -2.95 10.49 0.55
N GLN A 34 -3.62 10.85 -0.54
CA GLN A 34 -2.97 11.08 -1.83
C GLN A 34 -1.85 12.13 -1.73
N ARG A 35 -2.10 13.27 -1.08
CA ARG A 35 -1.05 14.29 -0.88
C ARG A 35 0.17 13.76 -0.12
N ALA A 36 -0.06 12.92 0.88
CA ALA A 36 1.04 12.30 1.61
C ALA A 36 1.80 11.29 0.75
N LEU A 37 1.12 10.52 -0.11
CA LEU A 37 1.77 9.62 -1.08
C LEU A 37 2.64 10.41 -2.06
N ASP A 38 2.09 11.48 -2.66
CA ASP A 38 2.81 12.34 -3.60
C ASP A 38 4.06 12.94 -2.96
N PHE A 39 3.95 13.38 -1.69
CA PHE A 39 5.09 13.89 -0.93
C PHE A 39 6.13 12.81 -0.63
N ILE A 40 5.71 11.61 -0.27
CA ILE A 40 6.64 10.48 -0.05
C ILE A 40 7.38 10.17 -1.35
N ASP A 41 6.68 10.07 -2.48
CA ASP A 41 7.30 9.75 -3.77
C ASP A 41 8.28 10.83 -4.23
N ALA A 42 8.02 12.11 -3.91
CA ALA A 42 8.92 13.21 -4.21
C ALA A 42 10.16 13.27 -3.28
N CYS A 43 10.00 12.90 -2.01
CA CYS A 43 11.00 13.16 -0.96
C CYS A 43 11.57 11.89 -0.31
N PHE A 44 11.30 10.69 -0.83
CA PHE A 44 11.56 9.43 -0.12
C PHE A 44 13.02 9.26 0.34
N ALA A 45 13.99 9.84 -0.37
CA ALA A 45 15.41 9.74 -0.03
C ALA A 45 15.78 10.55 1.22
N GLU A 46 15.00 11.58 1.55
CA GLU A 46 15.23 12.44 2.70
C GLU A 46 14.61 11.86 3.99
N PRO A 47 15.08 12.28 5.17
CA PRO A 47 14.39 11.99 6.42
C PRO A 47 12.95 12.54 6.41
N ILE A 48 11.95 11.66 6.47
CA ILE A 48 10.53 12.03 6.52
C ILE A 48 9.98 11.69 7.91
N SER A 49 9.48 12.70 8.61
CA SER A 49 8.80 12.54 9.90
C SER A 49 7.29 12.28 9.73
N LEU A 50 6.69 11.64 10.73
CA LEU A 50 5.24 11.43 10.75
C LEU A 50 4.46 12.76 10.87
N SER A 51 5.04 13.76 11.54
CA SER A 51 4.48 15.11 11.67
C SER A 51 4.40 15.84 10.33
N GLU A 52 5.44 15.76 9.49
CA GLU A 52 5.44 16.37 8.17
C GLU A 52 4.36 15.75 7.28
N LEU A 53 4.25 14.42 7.27
CA LEU A 53 3.22 13.74 6.49
C LEU A 53 1.80 14.12 6.95
N ALA A 54 1.59 14.24 8.26
CA ALA A 54 0.32 14.68 8.80
C ALA A 54 0.00 16.15 8.42
N ALA A 55 1.01 17.02 8.44
CA ALA A 55 0.88 18.42 8.03
C ALA A 55 0.52 18.53 6.53
N VAL A 56 1.21 17.79 5.66
CA VAL A 56 0.92 17.69 4.22
C VAL A 56 -0.51 17.20 3.98
N ALA A 57 -0.95 16.22 4.78
CA ALA A 57 -2.32 15.69 4.74
C ALA A 57 -3.37 16.61 5.37
N GLN A 58 -2.97 17.71 6.03
CA GLN A 58 -3.81 18.61 6.84
C GLN A 58 -4.63 17.87 7.90
N LEU A 59 -3.99 16.95 8.60
CA LEU A 59 -4.57 16.19 9.69
C LEU A 59 -3.67 16.28 10.93
N SER A 60 -4.25 16.03 12.11
CA SER A 60 -3.42 15.72 13.26
C SER A 60 -2.68 14.40 13.05
N ILE A 61 -1.52 14.24 13.69
CA ILE A 61 -0.65 13.06 13.58
C ILE A 61 -1.44 11.76 13.80
N SER A 62 -2.25 11.69 14.86
CA SER A 62 -3.02 10.50 15.20
C SER A 62 -4.09 10.16 14.15
N ARG A 63 -4.82 11.17 13.66
CA ARG A 63 -5.84 10.97 12.61
C ARG A 63 -5.20 10.54 11.30
N PHE A 64 -4.06 11.15 10.95
CA PHE A 64 -3.30 10.79 9.77
C PHE A 64 -2.84 9.33 9.81
N ALA A 65 -2.19 8.90 10.90
CA ALA A 65 -1.66 7.54 11.01
C ALA A 65 -2.75 6.47 10.89
N VAL A 66 -3.89 6.67 11.56
CA VAL A 66 -5.06 5.78 11.50
C VAL A 66 -5.63 5.74 10.09
N ARG A 67 -5.90 6.91 9.50
CA ARG A 67 -6.51 7.01 8.17
C ARG A 67 -5.61 6.43 7.07
N PHE A 68 -4.32 6.78 7.09
CA PHE A 68 -3.35 6.26 6.14
C PHE A 68 -3.27 4.74 6.20
N SER A 69 -3.16 4.16 7.41
CA SER A 69 -3.08 2.71 7.57
C SER A 69 -4.35 2.01 7.12
N ALA A 70 -5.53 2.60 7.36
CA ALA A 70 -6.81 2.06 6.91
C ALA A 70 -6.95 2.07 5.38
N GLU A 71 -6.43 3.10 4.70
CA GLU A 71 -6.56 3.23 3.23
C GLU A 71 -5.43 2.51 2.47
N ILE A 72 -4.22 2.42 3.04
CA ILE A 72 -3.02 1.86 2.37
C ILE A 72 -2.66 0.45 2.88
N GLY A 73 -3.13 0.05 4.06
CA GLY A 73 -2.89 -1.25 4.67
C GLY A 73 -1.57 -1.37 5.45
N VAL A 74 -0.74 -0.32 5.45
CA VAL A 74 0.51 -0.26 6.24
C VAL A 74 0.69 1.12 6.86
N SER A 75 1.53 1.21 7.90
CA SER A 75 1.83 2.51 8.52
C SER A 75 2.61 3.44 7.56
N PRO A 76 2.52 4.77 7.73
CA PRO A 76 3.23 5.73 6.88
C PRO A 76 4.75 5.48 6.82
N GLN A 77 5.38 5.24 7.97
CA GLN A 77 6.82 4.92 8.06
C GLN A 77 7.19 3.58 7.39
N GLN A 78 6.26 2.62 7.36
CA GLN A 78 6.46 1.38 6.60
C GLN A 78 6.36 1.63 5.10
N TYR A 79 5.41 2.47 4.67
CA TYR A 79 5.25 2.84 3.28
C TYR A 79 6.49 3.54 2.72
N VAL A 80 7.07 4.51 3.43
CA VAL A 80 8.34 5.16 3.05
C VAL A 80 9.44 4.12 2.80
N ARG A 81 9.59 3.14 3.72
CA ARG A 81 10.58 2.05 3.56
C ARG A 81 10.30 1.18 2.34
N LEU A 82 9.03 0.91 2.02
CA LEU A 82 8.65 0.16 0.82
C LEU A 82 9.03 0.93 -0.46
N VAL A 83 8.76 2.24 -0.51
CA VAL A 83 9.16 3.11 -1.63
C VAL A 83 10.67 3.09 -1.79
N ARG A 84 11.44 3.31 -0.72
CA ARG A 84 12.91 3.23 -0.75
C ARG A 84 13.44 1.90 -1.29
N VAL A 85 12.87 0.77 -0.85
CA VAL A 85 13.26 -0.56 -1.36
C VAL A 85 12.94 -0.72 -2.85
N ARG A 86 11.79 -0.20 -3.33
CA ARG A 86 11.45 -0.22 -4.77
C ARG A 86 12.46 0.57 -5.60
N HIS A 87 12.85 1.76 -5.14
CA HIS A 87 13.90 2.54 -5.80
C HIS A 87 15.27 1.84 -5.74
N ALA A 88 15.59 1.20 -4.60
CA ALA A 88 16.82 0.43 -4.46
C ALA A 88 16.90 -0.72 -5.47
N GLN A 89 15.80 -1.45 -5.71
CA GLN A 89 15.75 -2.48 -6.76
C GLN A 89 16.12 -1.93 -8.14
N CYS A 90 15.64 -0.73 -8.49
CA CYS A 90 15.95 -0.09 -9.77
C CYS A 90 17.43 0.27 -9.90
N LEU A 91 18.04 0.84 -8.85
CA LEU A 91 19.46 1.20 -8.87
C LEU A 91 20.38 -0.02 -8.85
N LEU A 92 20.04 -1.05 -8.06
CA LEU A 92 20.79 -2.31 -8.03
C LEU A 92 20.77 -3.01 -9.40
N ARG A 93 19.63 -3.03 -10.10
CA ARG A 93 19.54 -3.57 -11.48
C ARG A 93 20.37 -2.78 -12.48
N ARG A 94 20.66 -1.51 -12.22
CA ARG A 94 21.55 -0.68 -13.04
C ARG A 94 23.03 -0.90 -12.71
N GLY A 95 23.35 -1.83 -11.80
CA GLY A 95 24.72 -2.19 -11.44
C GLY A 95 25.36 -1.30 -10.37
N LEU A 96 24.59 -0.42 -9.71
CA LEU A 96 25.14 0.38 -8.62
C LEU A 96 25.47 -0.50 -7.40
N PRO A 97 26.61 -0.26 -6.72
CA PRO A 97 26.99 -1.03 -5.54
C PRO A 97 26.03 -0.74 -4.36
N PRO A 98 25.71 -1.75 -3.51
CA PRO A 98 24.74 -1.59 -2.42
C PRO A 98 25.04 -0.47 -1.41
N SER A 99 26.32 -0.14 -1.20
CA SER A 99 26.74 0.98 -0.35
C SER A 99 26.29 2.33 -0.89
N ILE A 100 26.43 2.56 -2.19
CA ILE A 100 25.96 3.78 -2.87
C ILE A 100 24.43 3.79 -2.93
N VAL A 101 23.82 2.65 -3.26
CA VAL A 101 22.35 2.55 -3.30
C VAL A 101 21.71 2.90 -1.96
N ALA A 102 22.35 2.52 -0.84
CA ALA A 102 21.82 2.84 0.48
C ALA A 102 21.67 4.34 0.70
N THR A 103 22.71 5.12 0.40
CA THR A 103 22.69 6.58 0.56
C THR A 103 21.73 7.24 -0.42
N GLU A 104 21.71 6.80 -1.68
CA GLU A 104 20.82 7.34 -2.73
C GLU A 104 19.33 7.18 -2.41
N VAL A 105 18.95 6.12 -1.69
CA VAL A 105 17.54 5.86 -1.32
C VAL A 105 17.24 6.17 0.15
N GLY A 106 18.12 6.89 0.83
CA GLY A 106 17.86 7.42 2.18
C GLY A 106 18.05 6.42 3.32
N PHE A 107 18.73 5.30 3.11
CA PHE A 107 19.19 4.45 4.21
C PHE A 107 20.53 4.94 4.76
N PHE A 108 20.69 4.83 6.08
CA PHE A 108 21.92 5.22 6.79
C PHE A 108 23.18 4.55 6.23
N ASP A 109 23.12 3.25 5.96
CA ASP A 109 24.22 2.48 5.40
C ASP A 109 23.70 1.22 4.67
N GLN A 110 24.63 0.47 4.07
CA GLN A 110 24.36 -0.78 3.38
C GLN A 110 23.69 -1.83 4.29
N SER A 111 24.10 -1.95 5.56
CA SER A 111 23.55 -2.93 6.50
C SER A 111 22.08 -2.64 6.79
N HIS A 112 21.74 -1.37 6.95
CA HIS A 112 20.39 -0.88 7.15
C HIS A 112 19.53 -1.18 5.90
N LEU A 113 20.03 -0.87 4.70
CA LEU A 113 19.39 -1.26 3.45
C LEU A 113 19.16 -2.77 3.40
N CYS A 114 20.18 -3.60 3.59
CA CYS A 114 20.09 -5.06 3.51
C CYS A 114 19.03 -5.64 4.46
N ARG A 115 18.96 -5.15 5.72
CA ARG A 115 17.97 -5.59 6.69
C ARG A 115 16.55 -5.28 6.25
N HIS A 116 16.32 -4.09 5.69
CA HIS A 116 15.00 -3.69 5.21
C HIS A 116 14.62 -4.38 3.91
N PHE A 117 15.57 -4.49 2.98
CA PHE A 117 15.39 -5.18 1.71
C PHE A 117 14.99 -6.65 1.93
N LYS A 118 15.71 -7.37 2.79
CA LYS A 118 15.37 -8.75 3.16
C LYS A 118 14.02 -8.87 3.85
N ARG A 119 13.66 -7.91 4.73
CA ARG A 119 12.34 -7.91 5.37
C ARG A 119 11.20 -7.73 4.37
N VAL A 120 11.42 -6.93 3.32
CA VAL A 120 10.40 -6.62 2.31
C VAL A 120 10.31 -7.70 1.23
N LEU A 121 11.44 -8.26 0.79
CA LEU A 121 11.53 -9.14 -0.38
C LEU A 121 11.93 -10.58 -0.05
N GLY A 122 12.17 -10.90 1.21
CA GLY A 122 12.58 -12.23 1.69
C GLY A 122 14.04 -12.60 1.41
N ARG A 123 14.78 -11.79 0.64
CA ARG A 123 16.16 -12.05 0.20
C ARG A 123 17.01 -10.80 0.32
N THR A 124 18.31 -10.95 0.52
CA THR A 124 19.28 -9.85 0.49
C THR A 124 19.43 -9.28 -0.93
N PRO A 125 19.97 -8.05 -1.10
CA PRO A 125 20.21 -7.49 -2.43
C PRO A 125 21.03 -8.40 -3.35
N GLY A 126 22.07 -9.06 -2.82
CA GLY A 126 22.92 -9.97 -3.58
C GLY A 126 22.17 -11.21 -4.06
N GLU A 127 21.49 -11.91 -3.15
CA GLU A 127 20.64 -13.07 -3.48
C GLU A 127 19.52 -12.72 -4.48
N TRP A 128 18.95 -11.52 -4.35
CA TRP A 128 17.90 -11.04 -5.23
C TRP A 128 18.41 -10.76 -6.66
N LEU A 129 19.61 -10.18 -6.81
CA LEU A 129 20.23 -9.95 -8.11
C LEU A 129 20.60 -11.26 -8.83
N SER A 130 21.17 -12.23 -8.10
CA SER A 130 21.55 -13.52 -8.68
C SER A 130 20.37 -14.46 -8.98
N SER A 131 19.18 -14.19 -8.43
CA SER A 131 17.95 -14.93 -8.78
C SER A 131 17.27 -14.43 -10.06
N ASN A 132 17.73 -13.30 -10.62
CA ASN A 132 17.08 -12.60 -11.73
C ASN A 132 17.99 -12.48 -12.97
N GLY A 133 19.11 -13.22 -12.98
CA GLY A 133 20.06 -13.35 -14.09
C GLY A 133 19.93 -14.70 -14.80
#